data_AF-A0A2H5YMK4-F1
#
_entry.id   AF-A0A2H5YMK4-F1
#
_cell.length_a   1.000
_cell.length_b   1.000
_cell.length_c   1.000
_cell.angle_alpha   90.00
_cell.angle_beta   90.00
_cell.angle_gamma   90.00
#
_symmetry.space_group_name_H-M   'P 1'
#
loop_
_entity.id
_entity.type
_entity.pdbx_description
1 polymer ?
#
loop_
_entity_poly.entity_id
_entity_poly.type
_entity_poly.pdbx_seq_one_letter_code
_entity_poly.pdbx_strand_id
1 'polypeptide(L)'
;MERASRIFLVGFSGSGKSTVAALVARQLGWQAIDTDAMVEGMAGLPIPTIFRRWGEARFRELESEALRKACQRERVVVATGGGILLRPLNRLVMFDDGFVVCLEARPETLLARLSAAEVNYRPLLASADPLQRVRSLKAERVDYYRLADFTVHTDALSPEEVAQEVVRAWERLSAAALQDRRRLWRAVEGPQPDWPGATCVVRAASGSYPVYVEWDALDRLGERLLEAGLSGRAFLVSDAAVLPLHGERALASLRRSGLEARPYAFPSGEASKTLETATTIYDWLIQERAERGDTVVALGGGVVTDLAGFVAATYARGLPLAHVPTSLLAMTDAAIGGKVAVNHPRAKNMVGAFYQPRLVLADISTLITLPQRELAAGWAETLKHALIADEGLLALLEEQAEAIQSLDPAVATRVIGRSMAIKAAVVSEDEREESGRRTILNYGHTVGHAIEAAGGYSRYLHGEAVAIGMMAAAEIGRRLGITPPALVERQRRLIERYGLPTQAEGIDRDAVLSAMSLDKKARQGAIRWVLLEDVGQPLLHSDVPASLVEEVVAEVLGA
;
A
#
# COMPACT_ATOMS: atom_id res chain seq x y z
N MET A 1 -27.52 -2.87 24.82
CA MET A 1 -26.50 -3.45 23.92
C MET A 1 -25.68 -4.45 24.72
N GLU A 2 -25.38 -5.60 24.14
CA GLU A 2 -24.62 -6.66 24.81
C GLU A 2 -23.16 -6.22 24.98
N ARG A 3 -22.61 -6.41 26.19
CA ARG A 3 -21.21 -6.10 26.52
C ARG A 3 -20.38 -7.36 26.34
N ALA A 4 -19.09 -7.23 26.08
CA ALA A 4 -18.20 -8.37 25.95
C ALA A 4 -18.24 -9.22 27.23
N SER A 5 -18.37 -10.53 27.07
CA SER A 5 -18.37 -11.51 28.16
C SER A 5 -16.96 -11.87 28.62
N ARG A 6 -15.92 -11.31 27.97
CA ARG A 6 -14.50 -11.56 28.23
C ARG A 6 -13.72 -10.27 28.21
N ILE A 7 -12.85 -10.07 29.21
CA ILE A 7 -11.89 -8.97 29.25
C ILE A 7 -10.49 -9.56 29.14
N PHE A 8 -9.69 -9.07 28.20
CA PHE A 8 -8.29 -9.47 28.03
C PHE A 8 -7.37 -8.35 28.49
N LEU A 9 -6.50 -8.63 29.47
CA LEU A 9 -5.47 -7.70 29.91
C LEU A 9 -4.16 -7.99 29.19
N VAL A 10 -3.73 -7.03 28.37
CA VAL A 10 -2.49 -7.07 27.59
C VAL A 10 -1.50 -6.02 28.09
N GLY A 11 -0.26 -6.08 27.61
CA GLY A 11 0.80 -5.14 27.96
C GLY A 11 2.10 -5.83 28.35
N PHE A 12 3.18 -5.05 28.47
CA PHE A 12 4.52 -5.58 28.72
C PHE A 12 4.62 -6.34 30.06
N SER A 13 5.53 -7.31 30.15
CA SER A 13 5.76 -8.06 31.40
C SER A 13 6.09 -7.10 32.56
N GLY A 14 5.48 -7.30 33.74
CA GLY A 14 5.61 -6.37 34.87
C GLY A 14 4.56 -5.24 34.91
N SER A 15 3.63 -5.16 33.95
CA SER A 15 2.54 -4.17 33.97
C SER A 15 1.42 -4.45 34.99
N GLY A 16 1.46 -5.58 35.70
CA GLY A 16 0.48 -5.92 36.75
C GLY A 16 -0.74 -6.71 36.28
N LYS A 17 -0.75 -7.25 35.05
CA LYS A 17 -1.88 -7.97 34.43
C LYS A 17 -2.52 -9.02 35.35
N SER A 18 -1.76 -9.94 35.92
CA SER A 18 -2.29 -11.04 36.77
C SER A 18 -2.97 -10.51 38.03
N THR A 19 -2.36 -9.52 38.68
CA THR A 19 -2.92 -8.85 39.87
C THR A 19 -4.20 -8.11 39.52
N VAL A 20 -4.19 -7.30 38.45
CA VAL A 20 -5.36 -6.53 38.01
C VAL A 20 -6.47 -7.45 37.54
N ALA A 21 -6.18 -8.55 36.84
CA ALA A 21 -7.19 -9.52 36.42
C ALA A 21 -7.95 -10.10 37.61
N ALA A 22 -7.26 -10.46 38.69
CA ALA A 22 -7.89 -10.95 39.91
C ALA A 22 -8.80 -9.91 40.57
N LEU A 23 -8.39 -8.65 40.58
CA LEU A 23 -9.17 -7.54 41.15
C LEU A 23 -10.41 -7.20 40.31
N VAL A 24 -10.26 -7.09 38.98
CA VAL A 24 -11.38 -6.85 38.05
C VAL A 24 -12.38 -8.00 38.13
N ALA A 25 -11.90 -9.25 38.13
CA ALA A 25 -12.75 -10.42 38.26
C ALA A 25 -13.55 -10.40 39.57
N ARG A 26 -12.92 -10.02 40.69
CA ARG A 26 -13.61 -9.85 41.98
C ARG A 26 -14.69 -8.78 41.93
N GLN A 27 -14.41 -7.62 41.31
CA GLN A 27 -15.36 -6.52 41.19
C GLN A 27 -16.57 -6.88 40.33
N LEU A 28 -16.36 -7.64 39.24
CA LEU A 28 -17.42 -8.06 38.32
C LEU A 28 -18.14 -9.36 38.74
N GLY A 29 -17.63 -10.09 39.74
CA GLY A 29 -18.10 -11.43 40.10
C GLY A 29 -17.77 -12.49 39.04
N TRP A 30 -16.65 -12.31 38.34
CA TRP A 30 -16.17 -13.14 37.22
C TRP A 30 -14.99 -14.02 37.66
N GLN A 31 -14.53 -14.90 36.77
CA GLN A 31 -13.33 -15.72 37.01
C GLN A 31 -12.07 -15.05 36.44
N ALA A 32 -10.97 -15.05 37.20
CA ALA A 32 -9.66 -14.64 36.69
C ALA A 32 -8.91 -15.83 36.10
N ILE A 33 -8.28 -15.63 34.95
CA ILE A 33 -7.44 -16.62 34.27
C ILE A 33 -6.10 -15.97 33.95
N ASP A 34 -5.02 -16.71 34.18
CA ASP A 34 -3.67 -16.30 33.76
C ASP A 34 -3.15 -17.30 32.72
N THR A 35 -2.88 -16.82 31.49
CA THR A 35 -2.40 -17.69 30.42
C THR A 35 -1.00 -18.23 30.68
N ASP A 36 -0.14 -17.48 31.37
CA ASP A 36 1.21 -17.94 31.69
C ASP A 36 1.13 -19.12 32.67
N ALA A 37 0.25 -19.04 33.69
CA ALA A 37 -0.02 -20.15 34.60
C ALA A 37 -0.64 -21.37 33.88
N MET A 38 -1.53 -21.15 32.90
CA MET A 38 -2.08 -22.24 32.07
C MET A 38 -1.00 -22.93 31.23
N VAL A 39 -0.07 -22.16 30.65
CA VAL A 39 1.06 -22.72 29.89
C VAL A 39 1.94 -23.61 30.77
N GLU A 40 2.29 -23.16 31.98
CA GLU A 40 3.07 -23.96 32.93
C GLU A 40 2.34 -25.23 33.33
N GLY A 41 1.03 -25.14 33.61
CA GLY A 41 0.19 -26.29 33.93
C GLY A 41 0.08 -27.30 32.78
N MET A 42 -0.03 -26.83 31.53
CA MET A 42 -0.12 -27.67 30.34
C MET A 42 1.21 -28.34 29.98
N ALA A 43 2.33 -27.65 30.20
CA ALA A 43 3.67 -28.17 29.95
C ALA A 43 4.22 -29.02 31.11
N GLY A 44 3.68 -28.86 32.32
CA GLY A 44 4.24 -29.42 33.55
C GLY A 44 5.62 -28.85 33.90
N LEU A 45 6.00 -27.71 33.33
CA LEU A 45 7.32 -27.09 33.43
C LEU A 45 7.19 -25.56 33.58
N PRO A 46 8.05 -24.90 34.38
CA PRO A 46 8.11 -23.45 34.42
C PRO A 46 8.48 -22.84 33.06
N ILE A 47 7.94 -21.67 32.74
CA ILE A 47 8.18 -20.98 31.45
C ILE A 47 9.68 -20.87 31.10
N PRO A 48 10.59 -20.46 32.02
CA PRO A 48 12.02 -20.40 31.69
C PRO A 48 12.61 -21.74 31.25
N THR A 49 12.09 -22.85 31.79
CA THR A 49 12.51 -24.19 31.40
C THR A 49 11.93 -24.59 30.05
N ILE A 50 10.70 -24.18 29.74
CA ILE A 50 10.11 -24.36 28.39
C ILE A 50 10.98 -23.65 27.35
N PHE A 51 11.34 -22.39 27.56
CA PHE A 51 12.20 -21.63 26.64
C PHE A 51 13.58 -22.29 26.46
N ARG A 52 14.24 -22.73 27.54
CA ARG A 52 15.55 -23.41 27.46
C ARG A 52 15.48 -24.76 26.76
N ARG A 53 14.43 -25.54 27.02
CA ARG A 53 14.34 -26.94 26.57
C ARG A 53 13.75 -27.07 25.17
N TRP A 54 12.75 -26.26 24.85
CA TRP A 54 11.93 -26.40 23.64
C TRP A 54 11.93 -25.13 22.76
N GLY A 55 12.57 -24.05 23.21
CA GLY A 55 12.66 -22.80 22.46
C GLY A 55 11.39 -21.96 22.49
N GLU A 56 11.50 -20.75 21.94
CA GLU A 56 10.40 -19.78 21.91
C GLU A 56 9.24 -20.22 21.02
N ALA A 57 9.50 -20.85 19.88
CA ALA A 57 8.46 -21.29 18.95
C ALA A 57 7.43 -22.20 19.64
N ARG A 58 7.92 -23.18 20.42
CA ARG A 58 7.06 -24.09 21.18
C ARG A 58 6.31 -23.38 22.31
N PHE A 59 6.97 -22.45 23.00
CA PHE A 59 6.29 -21.61 24.00
C PHE A 59 5.12 -20.84 23.37
N ARG A 60 5.31 -20.22 22.21
CA ARG A 60 4.25 -19.46 21.51
C ARG A 60 3.09 -20.33 21.05
N GLU A 61 3.32 -21.60 20.72
CA GLU A 61 2.25 -22.57 20.45
C GLU A 61 1.41 -22.85 21.69
N LEU A 62 2.07 -23.13 22.83
CA LEU A 62 1.40 -23.35 24.11
C LEU A 62 0.65 -22.10 24.57
N GLU A 63 1.23 -20.92 24.37
CA GLU A 63 0.60 -19.62 24.66
C GLU A 63 -0.70 -19.45 23.86
N SER A 64 -0.68 -19.83 22.57
CA SER A 64 -1.87 -19.81 21.70
C SER A 64 -2.94 -20.83 22.14
N GLU A 65 -2.51 -22.02 22.60
CA GLU A 65 -3.43 -23.05 23.09
C GLU A 65 -4.08 -22.68 24.42
N ALA A 66 -3.30 -22.11 25.35
CA ALA A 66 -3.79 -21.58 26.63
C ALA A 66 -4.84 -20.49 26.41
N LEU A 67 -4.60 -19.55 25.49
CA LEU A 67 -5.57 -18.52 25.12
C LEU A 67 -6.87 -19.13 24.58
N ARG A 68 -6.80 -20.08 23.64
CA ARG A 68 -8.00 -20.74 23.10
C ARG A 68 -8.81 -21.43 24.19
N LYS A 69 -8.16 -22.10 25.13
CA LYS A 69 -8.81 -22.73 26.30
C LYS A 69 -9.45 -21.69 27.23
N ALA A 70 -8.80 -20.54 27.44
CA ALA A 70 -9.39 -19.44 28.21
C ALA A 70 -10.66 -18.89 27.54
N CYS A 71 -10.67 -18.76 26.22
CA CYS A 71 -11.81 -18.26 25.45
C CYS A 71 -13.03 -19.21 25.43
N GLN A 72 -12.87 -20.49 25.77
CA GLN A 72 -14.00 -21.42 25.92
C GLN A 72 -14.90 -21.10 27.11
N ARG A 73 -14.46 -20.21 28.01
CA ARG A 73 -15.23 -19.75 29.16
C ARG A 73 -15.80 -18.36 28.91
N GLU A 74 -16.94 -18.08 29.52
CA GLU A 74 -17.55 -16.75 29.57
C GLU A 74 -17.44 -16.16 30.98
N ARG A 75 -17.62 -14.84 31.10
CA ARG A 75 -17.48 -14.09 32.35
C ARG A 75 -16.10 -14.31 32.97
N VAL A 76 -15.08 -14.07 32.15
CA VAL A 76 -13.67 -14.23 32.51
C VAL A 76 -12.86 -12.96 32.26
N VAL A 77 -11.89 -12.72 33.15
CA VAL A 77 -10.84 -11.72 32.96
C VAL A 77 -9.52 -12.46 32.78
N VAL A 78 -8.93 -12.33 31.59
CA VAL A 78 -7.76 -13.09 31.16
C VAL A 78 -6.53 -12.19 31.20
N ALA A 79 -5.62 -12.45 32.14
CA ALA A 79 -4.26 -11.92 32.11
C ALA A 79 -3.45 -12.70 31.08
N THR A 80 -2.87 -11.99 30.12
CA THR A 80 -2.14 -12.59 29.01
C THR A 80 -0.62 -12.47 29.14
N GLY A 81 0.12 -13.37 28.48
CA GLY A 81 1.56 -13.26 28.30
C GLY A 81 1.97 -12.02 27.50
N GLY A 82 3.12 -11.43 27.80
CA GLY A 82 3.56 -10.16 27.21
C GLY A 82 3.82 -10.19 25.70
N GLY A 83 3.83 -11.37 25.06
CA GLY A 83 3.99 -11.54 23.62
C GLY A 83 2.72 -12.05 22.92
N ILE A 84 1.60 -12.18 23.62
CA ILE A 84 0.38 -12.84 23.10
C ILE A 84 -0.10 -12.22 21.79
N LEU A 85 -0.01 -10.89 21.67
CA LEU A 85 -0.49 -10.12 20.52
C LEU A 85 0.42 -10.21 19.30
N LEU A 86 1.61 -10.83 19.39
CA LEU A 86 2.49 -10.98 18.23
C LEU A 86 1.91 -11.93 17.18
N ARG A 87 1.05 -12.88 17.58
CA ARG A 87 0.42 -13.83 16.66
C ARG A 87 -0.93 -13.32 16.14
N PRO A 88 -1.14 -13.24 14.81
CA PRO A 88 -2.40 -12.79 14.22
C PRO A 88 -3.63 -13.57 14.71
N LEU A 89 -3.52 -14.89 14.84
CA LEU A 89 -4.63 -15.73 15.31
C LEU A 89 -5.02 -15.45 16.76
N ASN A 90 -4.06 -15.10 17.62
CA ASN A 90 -4.35 -14.73 19.00
C ASN A 90 -5.12 -13.40 19.03
N ARG A 91 -4.69 -12.43 18.22
CA ARG A 91 -5.40 -11.15 18.08
C ARG A 91 -6.83 -11.38 17.59
N LEU A 92 -7.02 -12.17 16.52
CA LEU A 92 -8.36 -12.49 16.03
C LEU A 92 -9.27 -13.04 17.14
N VAL A 93 -8.82 -14.06 17.87
CA VAL A 93 -9.61 -14.70 18.94
C VAL A 93 -9.92 -13.73 20.09
N MET A 94 -9.01 -12.81 20.42
CA MET A 94 -9.21 -11.84 21.49
C MET A 94 -10.16 -10.70 21.08
N PHE A 95 -10.06 -10.23 19.85
CA PHE A 95 -10.82 -9.09 19.34
C PHE A 95 -12.17 -9.47 18.73
N ASP A 96 -12.45 -10.76 18.50
CA ASP A 96 -13.73 -11.21 17.94
C ASP A 96 -14.89 -10.92 18.90
N ASP A 97 -14.80 -11.44 20.13
CA ASP A 97 -15.84 -11.34 21.16
C ASP A 97 -15.31 -10.84 22.52
N GLY A 98 -14.10 -10.27 22.52
CA GLY A 98 -13.47 -9.72 23.72
C GLY A 98 -13.46 -8.21 23.79
N PHE A 99 -13.21 -7.72 25.00
CA PHE A 99 -12.76 -6.36 25.26
C PHE A 99 -11.30 -6.39 25.69
N VAL A 100 -10.41 -5.81 24.89
CA VAL A 100 -8.96 -5.88 25.07
C VAL A 100 -8.48 -4.58 25.71
N VAL A 101 -7.84 -4.68 26.88
CA VAL A 101 -7.33 -3.52 27.63
C VAL A 101 -5.83 -3.64 27.83
N CYS A 102 -5.10 -2.62 27.38
CA CYS A 102 -3.66 -2.53 27.59
C CYS A 102 -3.33 -1.88 28.94
N LEU A 103 -2.51 -2.55 29.74
CA LEU A 103 -1.86 -1.97 30.93
C LEU A 103 -0.47 -1.48 30.54
N GLU A 104 -0.33 -0.16 30.45
CA GLU A 104 0.88 0.53 30.01
C GLU A 104 1.66 1.09 31.22
N ALA A 105 2.98 1.01 31.17
CA ALA A 105 3.86 1.60 32.18
C ALA A 105 5.19 2.01 31.56
N ARG A 106 5.85 3.01 32.15
CA ARG A 106 7.20 3.41 31.72
C ARG A 106 8.21 2.26 31.92
N PRO A 107 9.24 2.14 31.06
CA PRO A 107 10.30 1.13 31.19
C PRO A 107 10.92 1.05 32.60
N GLU A 108 11.10 2.19 33.25
CA GLU A 108 11.68 2.31 34.60
C GLU A 108 10.76 1.67 35.64
N THR A 109 9.45 1.92 35.55
CA THR A 109 8.42 1.33 36.41
C THR A 109 8.32 -0.18 36.19
N LEU A 110 8.37 -0.63 34.93
CA LEU A 110 8.34 -2.05 34.58
C LEU A 110 9.56 -2.78 35.15
N LEU A 111 10.75 -2.21 35.00
CA LEU A 111 11.98 -2.78 35.54
C LEU A 111 11.92 -2.87 37.07
N ALA A 112 11.51 -1.80 37.76
CA ALA A 112 11.38 -1.82 39.22
C ALA A 112 10.43 -2.91 39.72
N ARG A 113 9.27 -3.09 39.05
CA ARG A 113 8.29 -4.14 39.38
C ARG A 113 8.82 -5.55 39.09
N LEU A 114 9.53 -5.74 37.98
CA LEU A 114 10.15 -7.02 37.63
C LEU A 114 11.29 -7.39 38.59
N SER A 115 12.04 -6.41 39.10
CA SER A 115 13.09 -6.62 40.09
C SER A 115 12.56 -6.95 41.48
N ALA A 116 11.39 -6.41 41.86
CA ALA A 116 10.77 -6.64 43.16
C ALA A 116 10.02 -7.98 43.26
N ALA A 117 9.51 -8.50 42.13
CA ALA A 117 8.94 -9.84 42.08
C ALA A 117 10.08 -10.87 42.05
N GLU A 118 10.32 -11.61 43.14
CA GLU A 118 11.30 -12.72 43.25
C GLU A 118 10.98 -13.93 42.32
N VAL A 119 10.26 -13.71 41.23
CA VAL A 119 9.78 -14.73 40.29
C VAL A 119 10.63 -14.69 39.03
N ASN A 120 11.53 -15.67 38.90
CA ASN A 120 12.00 -16.39 37.69
C ASN A 120 12.02 -15.75 36.27
N TYR A 121 11.97 -14.44 36.08
CA TYR A 121 12.10 -13.75 34.77
C TYR A 121 13.55 -13.35 34.44
N ARG A 122 14.54 -14.03 35.04
CA ARG A 122 15.97 -13.79 34.83
C ARG A 122 16.47 -13.85 33.37
N PRO A 123 15.81 -14.48 32.36
CA PRO A 123 16.29 -14.38 30.97
C PRO A 123 16.21 -12.97 30.35
N LEU A 124 15.23 -12.14 30.75
CA LEU A 124 15.06 -10.78 30.22
C LEU A 124 15.99 -9.75 30.89
N LEU A 125 16.48 -10.07 32.09
CA LEU A 125 17.33 -9.24 32.94
C LEU A 125 18.81 -9.66 32.93
N ALA A 126 19.18 -10.70 32.16
CA ALA A 126 20.55 -11.21 32.07
C ALA A 126 21.46 -10.40 31.13
N SER A 127 21.03 -9.24 30.64
CA SER A 127 21.86 -8.33 29.84
C SER A 127 22.70 -7.40 30.73
N ALA A 128 23.81 -6.90 30.20
CA ALA A 128 24.65 -5.91 30.88
C ALA A 128 23.89 -4.60 31.19
N ASP A 129 22.83 -4.30 30.42
CA ASP A 129 21.89 -3.19 30.66
C ASP A 129 20.43 -3.69 30.55
N PRO A 130 19.77 -4.02 31.68
CA PRO A 130 18.38 -4.49 31.70
C PRO A 130 17.36 -3.42 31.29
N LEU A 131 17.63 -2.14 31.58
CA LEU A 131 16.70 -1.05 31.25
C LEU A 131 16.66 -0.83 29.73
N GLN A 132 17.81 -0.82 29.08
CA GLN A 132 17.89 -0.70 27.63
C GLN A 132 17.25 -1.90 26.92
N ARG A 133 17.37 -3.11 27.49
CA ARG A 133 16.69 -4.30 26.96
C ARG A 133 15.17 -4.20 27.06
N VAL A 134 14.64 -3.71 28.19
CA VAL A 134 13.21 -3.43 28.35
C VAL A 134 12.74 -2.39 27.33
N ARG A 135 13.51 -1.30 27.14
CA ARG A 135 13.21 -0.27 26.14
C ARG A 135 13.13 -0.82 24.72
N SER A 136 14.13 -1.60 24.29
CA SER A 136 14.15 -2.24 22.97
C SER A 136 12.97 -3.19 22.76
N LEU A 137 12.73 -4.11 23.70
CA LEU A 137 11.62 -5.06 23.57
C LEU A 137 10.25 -4.40 23.64
N LYS A 138 10.11 -3.31 24.39
CA LYS A 138 8.87 -2.53 24.44
C LYS A 138 8.66 -1.76 23.13
N ALA A 139 9.71 -1.19 22.55
CA ALA A 139 9.64 -0.53 21.23
C ALA A 139 9.18 -1.51 20.14
N GLU A 140 9.66 -2.75 20.14
CA GLU A 140 9.23 -3.80 19.20
C GLU A 140 7.74 -4.20 19.34
N ARG A 141 7.12 -3.90 20.50
CA ARG A 141 5.77 -4.40 20.86
C ARG A 141 4.74 -3.31 21.06
N VAL A 142 5.16 -2.04 21.19
CA VAL A 142 4.27 -0.93 21.56
C VAL A 142 3.11 -0.79 20.58
N ASP A 143 3.35 -0.98 19.29
CA ASP A 143 2.31 -0.80 18.29
C ASP A 143 1.27 -1.94 18.33
N TYR A 144 1.67 -3.14 18.75
CA TYR A 144 0.70 -4.21 19.02
C TYR A 144 -0.17 -3.89 20.23
N TYR A 145 0.40 -3.29 21.28
CA TYR A 145 -0.37 -2.87 22.45
C TYR A 145 -1.35 -1.74 22.14
N ARG A 146 -1.00 -0.84 21.21
CA ARG A 146 -1.87 0.24 20.71
C ARG A 146 -3.15 -0.27 20.01
N LEU A 147 -3.21 -1.55 19.63
CA LEU A 147 -4.42 -2.14 19.07
C LEU A 147 -5.55 -2.30 20.10
N ALA A 148 -5.26 -2.26 21.40
CA ALA A 148 -6.24 -2.47 22.46
C ALA A 148 -7.42 -1.48 22.39
N ASP A 149 -8.62 -1.94 22.77
CA ASP A 149 -9.84 -1.12 22.81
C ASP A 149 -9.72 0.03 23.83
N PHE A 150 -8.87 -0.14 24.85
CA PHE A 150 -8.57 0.87 25.85
C PHE A 150 -7.17 0.69 26.44
N THR A 151 -6.55 1.79 26.90
CA THR A 151 -5.24 1.75 27.57
C THR A 151 -5.32 2.42 28.94
N VAL A 152 -4.80 1.75 29.97
CA VAL A 152 -4.64 2.29 31.32
C VAL A 152 -3.15 2.50 31.60
N HIS A 153 -2.76 3.74 31.87
CA HIS A 153 -1.40 4.07 32.31
C HIS A 153 -1.27 3.79 33.81
N THR A 154 -0.43 2.83 34.17
CA THR A 154 -0.36 2.25 35.52
C THR A 154 0.74 2.85 36.40
N ASP A 155 1.50 3.84 35.92
CA ASP A 155 2.67 4.40 36.62
C ASP A 155 2.32 5.02 37.98
N ALA A 156 1.18 5.71 38.08
CA ALA A 156 0.77 6.49 39.25
C ALA A 156 -0.48 5.91 39.96
N LEU A 157 -0.90 4.71 39.58
CA LEU A 157 -2.12 4.08 40.08
C LEU A 157 -1.79 2.82 40.89
N SER A 158 -2.51 2.62 41.98
CA SER A 158 -2.57 1.34 42.69
C SER A 158 -3.25 0.26 41.83
N PRO A 159 -2.98 -1.04 42.05
CA PRO A 159 -3.68 -2.11 41.34
C PRO A 159 -5.21 -2.03 41.43
N GLU A 160 -5.74 -1.56 42.57
CA GLU A 160 -7.16 -1.33 42.79
C GLU A 160 -7.72 -0.21 41.91
N GLU A 161 -7.02 0.90 41.78
CA GLU A 161 -7.40 2.01 40.89
C GLU A 161 -7.31 1.61 39.41
N VAL A 162 -6.28 0.85 39.03
CA VAL A 162 -6.16 0.29 37.68
C VAL A 162 -7.34 -0.63 37.39
N ALA A 163 -7.72 -1.51 38.32
CA ALA A 163 -8.87 -2.39 38.16
C ALA A 163 -10.18 -1.61 38.02
N GLN A 164 -10.36 -0.53 38.79
CA GLN A 164 -11.51 0.36 38.65
C GLN A 164 -11.57 1.01 37.25
N GLU A 165 -10.43 1.46 36.70
CA GLU A 165 -10.39 2.01 35.33
C GLU A 165 -10.75 0.98 34.27
N VAL A 166 -10.26 -0.27 34.41
CA VAL A 166 -10.63 -1.36 33.50
C VAL A 166 -12.13 -1.60 33.52
N VAL A 167 -12.74 -1.69 34.71
CA VAL A 167 -14.20 -1.88 34.86
C VAL A 167 -14.96 -0.71 34.25
N ARG A 168 -14.55 0.53 34.55
CA ARG A 168 -15.16 1.74 33.97
C ARG A 168 -15.11 1.74 32.45
N ALA A 169 -13.96 1.39 31.86
CA ALA A 169 -13.79 1.33 30.42
C ALA A 169 -14.66 0.23 29.79
N TRP A 170 -14.70 -0.96 30.39
CA TRP A 170 -15.55 -2.06 29.91
C TRP A 170 -17.04 -1.68 29.95
N GLU A 171 -17.51 -1.07 31.04
CA GLU A 171 -18.91 -0.66 31.18
C GLU A 171 -19.34 0.37 30.11
N ARG A 172 -18.44 1.28 29.76
CA ARG A 172 -18.71 2.40 28.84
C ARG A 172 -18.46 2.07 27.37
N LEU A 173 -17.39 1.34 27.07
CA LEU A 173 -16.85 1.21 25.72
C LEU A 173 -17.05 -0.16 25.11
N SER A 174 -17.20 -1.22 25.91
CA SER A 174 -17.18 -2.59 25.40
C SER A 174 -18.25 -2.85 24.33
N ALA A 175 -19.47 -2.38 24.54
CA ALA A 175 -20.56 -2.60 23.58
C ALA A 175 -20.34 -1.87 22.24
N ALA A 176 -19.72 -0.68 22.25
CA ALA A 176 -19.35 0.04 21.03
C ALA A 176 -18.16 -0.62 20.33
N ALA A 177 -17.19 -1.11 21.11
CA ALA A 177 -16.05 -1.85 20.58
C ALA A 177 -16.51 -3.11 19.83
N LEU A 178 -17.43 -3.91 20.39
CA LEU A 178 -17.97 -5.11 19.71
C LEU A 178 -18.69 -4.78 18.38
N GLN A 179 -19.20 -3.56 18.21
CA GLN A 179 -19.88 -3.13 16.98
C GLN A 179 -18.90 -2.67 15.88
N ASP A 180 -17.69 -2.23 16.24
CA ASP A 180 -16.68 -1.80 15.26
C ASP A 180 -16.02 -3.01 14.60
N ARG A 181 -16.62 -3.52 13.51
CA ARG A 181 -16.04 -4.61 12.72
C ARG A 181 -14.66 -4.27 12.13
N ARG A 182 -14.29 -2.98 12.01
CA ARG A 182 -12.95 -2.59 11.52
C ARG A 182 -11.87 -2.91 12.54
N ARG A 183 -12.20 -3.12 13.82
CA ARG A 183 -11.24 -3.54 14.85
C ARG A 183 -10.68 -4.93 14.56
N LEU A 184 -11.50 -5.84 14.04
CA LEU A 184 -11.08 -7.19 13.68
C LEU A 184 -10.04 -7.15 12.57
N TRP A 185 -10.26 -6.30 11.58
CA TRP A 185 -9.32 -6.10 10.48
C TRP A 185 -7.98 -5.57 10.99
N ARG A 186 -7.98 -4.48 11.80
CA ARG A 186 -6.77 -3.93 12.43
C ARG A 186 -6.06 -4.96 13.32
N ALA A 187 -6.83 -5.75 14.07
CA ALA A 187 -6.30 -6.80 14.92
C ALA A 187 -5.67 -7.93 14.09
N VAL A 188 -6.19 -8.30 12.93
CA VAL A 188 -5.55 -9.32 12.07
C VAL A 188 -4.30 -8.76 11.41
N GLU A 189 -4.39 -7.58 10.78
CA GLU A 189 -3.27 -6.92 10.11
C GLU A 189 -2.09 -6.64 11.04
N GLY A 190 -2.36 -6.29 12.30
CA GLY A 190 -1.34 -5.84 13.24
C GLY A 190 -1.08 -4.33 13.12
N PRO A 191 -0.07 -3.82 13.83
CA PRO A 191 0.32 -2.42 13.72
C PRO A 191 0.81 -2.10 12.30
N GLN A 192 0.27 -1.01 11.76
CA GLN A 192 0.72 -0.47 10.48
C GLN A 192 2.06 0.25 10.72
N PRO A 193 3.10 -0.02 9.93
CA PRO A 193 4.37 0.69 10.06
C PRO A 193 4.12 2.20 9.93
N ASP A 194 4.72 2.98 10.83
CA ASP A 194 4.80 4.42 10.64
C ASP A 194 5.90 4.65 9.60
N TRP A 195 5.59 5.37 8.52
CA TRP A 195 6.54 5.69 7.45
C TRP A 195 6.74 7.20 7.40
N PRO A 196 7.63 7.75 8.25
CA PRO A 196 7.81 9.18 8.37
C PRO A 196 8.23 9.81 7.03
N GLY A 197 7.48 10.83 6.62
CA GLY A 197 7.72 11.54 5.36
C GLY A 197 7.16 10.84 4.12
N ALA A 198 6.43 9.73 4.25
CA ALA A 198 5.68 9.18 3.12
C ALA A 198 4.62 10.19 2.66
N THR A 199 4.56 10.43 1.36
CA THR A 199 3.56 11.31 0.73
C THR A 199 2.17 10.70 0.82
N CYS A 200 2.08 9.38 0.64
CA CYS A 200 0.86 8.61 0.87
C CYS A 200 1.20 7.14 1.19
N VAL A 201 0.18 6.38 1.60
CA VAL A 201 0.27 4.94 1.87
C VAL A 201 -0.77 4.24 1.03
N VAL A 202 -0.36 3.18 0.33
CA VAL A 202 -1.27 2.28 -0.37
C VAL A 202 -1.60 1.13 0.56
N ARG A 203 -2.88 0.80 0.68
CA ARG A 203 -3.37 -0.33 1.49
C ARG A 203 -3.90 -1.40 0.54
N ALA A 204 -3.33 -2.59 0.60
CA ALA A 204 -3.72 -3.74 -0.20
C ALA A 204 -3.93 -4.97 0.69
N ALA A 205 -4.64 -5.98 0.19
CA ALA A 205 -4.90 -7.21 0.95
C ALA A 205 -3.60 -7.97 1.32
N SER A 206 -2.54 -7.81 0.52
CA SER A 206 -1.21 -8.38 0.79
C SER A 206 -0.37 -7.56 1.78
N GLY A 207 -0.87 -6.41 2.24
CA GLY A 207 -0.22 -5.47 3.14
C GLY A 207 -0.18 -4.04 2.61
N SER A 208 0.18 -3.11 3.48
CA SER A 208 0.36 -1.69 3.13
C SER A 208 1.82 -1.40 2.74
N TYR A 209 2.03 -0.39 1.90
CA TYR A 209 3.36 0.11 1.56
C TYR A 209 3.39 1.63 1.41
N PRO A 210 4.53 2.29 1.69
CA PRO A 210 4.67 3.73 1.56
C PRO A 210 4.99 4.14 0.12
N VAL A 211 4.53 5.35 -0.21
CA VAL A 211 4.92 6.07 -1.42
C VAL A 211 5.62 7.35 -1.00
N TYR A 212 6.87 7.50 -1.40
CA TYR A 212 7.66 8.72 -1.18
C TYR A 212 7.79 9.45 -2.51
N VAL A 213 7.47 10.74 -2.48
CA VAL A 213 7.60 11.65 -3.62
C VAL A 213 8.44 12.83 -3.17
N GLU A 214 9.69 12.85 -3.60
CA GLU A 214 10.69 13.81 -3.15
C GLU A 214 11.55 14.27 -4.33
N TRP A 215 12.16 15.45 -4.21
CA TRP A 215 13.22 15.87 -5.11
C TRP A 215 14.55 15.25 -4.66
N ASP A 216 15.31 14.68 -5.59
CA ASP A 216 16.56 13.93 -5.32
C ASP A 216 16.37 12.73 -4.37
N ALA A 217 15.19 12.10 -4.45
CA ALA A 217 14.83 10.95 -3.62
C ALA A 217 15.78 9.74 -3.80
N LEU A 218 16.41 9.60 -4.98
CA LEU A 218 17.36 8.50 -5.25
C LEU A 218 18.52 8.46 -4.25
N ASP A 219 18.94 9.61 -3.72
CA ASP A 219 20.05 9.67 -2.75
C ASP A 219 19.71 9.01 -1.42
N ARG A 220 18.41 8.82 -1.13
CA ARG A 220 17.87 8.18 0.07
C ARG A 220 17.26 6.81 -0.20
N LEU A 221 17.41 6.26 -1.42
CA LEU A 221 16.86 4.95 -1.77
C LEU A 221 17.22 3.84 -0.77
N GLY A 222 18.49 3.72 -0.38
CA GLY A 222 18.91 2.70 0.57
C GLY A 222 18.27 2.86 1.96
N GLU A 223 18.15 4.10 2.45
CA GLU A 223 17.46 4.43 3.71
C GLU A 223 15.98 4.05 3.64
N ARG A 224 15.28 4.45 2.56
CA ARG A 224 13.85 4.16 2.39
C ARG A 224 13.55 2.67 2.22
N LEU A 225 14.45 1.89 1.61
CA LEU A 225 14.32 0.43 1.57
C LEU A 225 14.40 -0.19 2.96
N LEU A 226 15.37 0.23 3.78
CA LEU A 226 15.52 -0.26 5.15
C LEU A 226 14.30 0.12 6.02
N GLU A 227 13.80 1.35 5.90
CA GLU A 227 12.56 1.80 6.57
C GLU A 227 11.34 0.99 6.15
N ALA A 228 11.28 0.55 4.89
CA ALA A 228 10.25 -0.36 4.38
C ALA A 228 10.45 -1.83 4.81
N GLY A 229 11.49 -2.13 5.60
CA GLY A 229 11.79 -3.48 6.10
C GLY A 229 12.55 -4.36 5.10
N LEU A 230 13.21 -3.78 4.10
CA LEU A 230 13.93 -4.48 3.04
C LEU A 230 15.43 -4.46 3.32
N SER A 231 15.96 -5.56 3.85
CA SER A 231 17.37 -5.67 4.29
C SER A 231 18.21 -6.68 3.51
N GLY A 232 17.64 -7.39 2.53
CA GLY A 232 18.38 -8.30 1.65
C GLY A 232 19.18 -7.57 0.58
N ARG A 233 19.84 -8.32 -0.32
CA ARG A 233 20.58 -7.72 -1.45
C ARG A 233 19.58 -7.05 -2.40
N ALA A 234 20.03 -5.98 -3.06
CA ALA A 234 19.22 -5.24 -4.03
C ALA A 234 19.62 -5.59 -5.47
N PHE A 235 18.72 -6.25 -6.19
CA PHE A 235 18.84 -6.52 -7.62
C PHE A 235 18.17 -5.40 -8.41
N LEU A 236 18.98 -4.42 -8.84
CA LEU A 236 18.49 -3.24 -9.55
C LEU A 236 18.32 -3.57 -11.03
N VAL A 237 17.07 -3.63 -11.49
CA VAL A 237 16.72 -3.88 -12.88
C VAL A 237 16.28 -2.56 -13.52
N SER A 238 16.88 -2.25 -14.66
CA SER A 238 16.61 -1.05 -15.45
C SER A 238 16.69 -1.37 -16.95
N ASP A 239 16.28 -0.43 -17.79
CA ASP A 239 16.60 -0.49 -19.22
C ASP A 239 17.95 0.23 -19.52
N ALA A 240 18.46 0.02 -20.73
CA ALA A 240 19.76 0.50 -21.20
C ALA A 240 19.86 2.02 -21.36
N ALA A 241 18.75 2.75 -21.44
CA ALA A 241 18.71 4.21 -21.53
C ALA A 241 18.67 4.85 -20.13
N VAL A 242 17.94 4.23 -19.18
CA VAL A 242 17.80 4.76 -17.82
C VAL A 242 19.01 4.44 -16.94
N LEU A 243 19.57 3.24 -17.05
CA LEU A 243 20.62 2.79 -16.12
C LEU A 243 21.85 3.72 -16.12
N PRO A 244 22.38 4.18 -17.27
CA PRO A 244 23.53 5.09 -17.28
C PRO A 244 23.24 6.49 -16.69
N LEU A 245 21.98 6.92 -16.68
CA LEU A 245 21.58 8.25 -16.19
C LEU A 245 21.42 8.27 -14.66
N HIS A 246 20.76 7.25 -14.11
CA HIS A 246 20.28 7.25 -12.72
C HIS A 246 20.83 6.09 -11.88
N GLY A 247 21.39 5.06 -12.52
CA GLY A 247 21.82 3.82 -11.88
C GLY A 247 22.92 4.03 -10.84
N GLU A 248 23.96 4.82 -11.14
CA GLU A 248 25.05 5.05 -10.17
C GLU A 248 24.58 5.84 -8.94
N ARG A 249 23.68 6.82 -9.08
CA ARG A 249 23.05 7.51 -7.94
C ARG A 249 22.32 6.52 -7.02
N ALA A 250 21.48 5.67 -7.62
CA ALA A 250 20.73 4.64 -6.89
C ALA A 250 21.66 3.63 -6.20
N LEU A 251 22.64 3.07 -6.93
CA LEU A 251 23.63 2.12 -6.39
C LEU A 251 24.47 2.73 -5.29
N ALA A 252 24.87 4.00 -5.41
CA ALA A 252 25.61 4.70 -4.36
C ALA A 252 24.78 4.84 -3.08
N SER A 253 23.50 5.19 -3.17
CA SER A 253 22.60 5.24 -2.00
C SER A 253 22.44 3.89 -1.31
N LEU A 254 22.25 2.82 -2.10
CA LEU A 254 22.16 1.44 -1.59
C LEU A 254 23.44 1.05 -0.83
N ARG A 255 24.61 1.25 -1.44
CA ARG A 255 25.93 0.95 -0.84
C ARG A 255 26.18 1.75 0.45
N ARG A 256 25.84 3.05 0.46
CA ARG A 256 25.95 3.91 1.66
C ARG A 256 25.13 3.38 2.84
N SER A 257 24.01 2.72 2.55
CA SER A 257 23.11 2.13 3.55
C SER A 257 23.51 0.71 3.96
N GLY A 258 24.65 0.21 3.46
CA GLY A 258 25.15 -1.14 3.75
C GLY A 258 24.48 -2.27 2.96
N LEU A 259 23.66 -1.95 1.96
CA LEU A 259 23.02 -2.93 1.09
C LEU A 259 23.97 -3.31 -0.05
N GLU A 260 24.21 -4.61 -0.24
CA GLU A 260 24.85 -5.11 -1.45
C GLU A 260 23.87 -4.95 -2.63
N ALA A 261 24.35 -4.38 -3.74
CA ALA A 261 23.50 -4.11 -4.90
C ALA A 261 24.17 -4.56 -6.22
N ARG A 262 23.37 -5.18 -7.08
CA ARG A 262 23.78 -5.67 -8.42
C ARG A 262 22.87 -5.08 -9.49
N PRO A 263 23.40 -4.32 -10.47
CA PRO A 263 22.59 -3.78 -11.56
C PRO A 263 22.45 -4.77 -12.73
N TYR A 264 21.33 -4.72 -13.42
CA TYR A 264 21.07 -5.38 -14.70
C TYR A 264 20.34 -4.43 -15.64
N ALA A 265 20.79 -4.39 -16.90
CA ALA A 265 20.15 -3.63 -17.97
C ALA A 265 19.64 -4.56 -19.08
N PHE A 266 18.39 -4.34 -19.50
CA PHE A 266 17.84 -4.91 -20.73
C PHE A 266 17.62 -3.80 -21.78
N PRO A 267 17.35 -4.13 -23.06
CA PRO A 267 17.14 -3.11 -24.09
C PRO A 267 15.94 -2.20 -23.79
N SER A 268 16.01 -0.93 -24.20
CA SER A 268 14.95 0.05 -23.92
C SER A 268 13.76 -0.05 -24.88
N GLY A 269 12.59 0.31 -24.37
CA GLY A 269 11.35 0.46 -25.14
C GLY A 269 10.34 -0.68 -24.96
N GLU A 270 9.11 -0.44 -25.40
CA GLU A 270 7.97 -1.36 -25.24
C GLU A 270 8.22 -2.73 -25.91
N ALA A 271 9.02 -2.78 -26.97
CA ALA A 271 9.37 -4.01 -27.68
C ALA A 271 10.18 -5.00 -26.82
N SER A 272 10.81 -4.53 -25.73
CA SER A 272 11.54 -5.36 -24.77
C SER A 272 10.68 -5.84 -23.61
N LYS A 273 9.40 -5.47 -23.58
CA LYS A 273 8.46 -5.90 -22.54
C LYS A 273 7.91 -7.30 -22.86
N THR A 274 8.77 -8.32 -22.90
CA THR A 274 8.38 -9.68 -23.34
C THR A 274 8.79 -10.78 -22.36
N LEU A 275 8.26 -12.00 -22.55
CA LEU A 275 8.64 -13.18 -21.77
C LEU A 275 10.11 -13.57 -21.99
N GLU A 276 10.64 -13.33 -23.19
CA GLU A 276 12.05 -13.58 -23.51
C GLU A 276 12.95 -12.69 -22.66
N THR A 277 12.65 -11.39 -22.54
CA THR A 277 13.40 -10.50 -21.66
C THR A 277 13.21 -10.83 -20.19
N ALA A 278 12.02 -11.27 -19.77
CA ALA A 278 11.84 -11.79 -18.41
C ALA A 278 12.75 -13.01 -18.15
N THR A 279 12.90 -13.89 -19.14
CA THR A 279 13.78 -15.07 -19.07
C THR A 279 15.24 -14.67 -18.86
N THR A 280 15.75 -13.67 -19.57
CA THR A 280 17.14 -13.22 -19.39
C THR A 280 17.38 -12.62 -18.01
N ILE A 281 16.37 -11.96 -17.41
CA ILE A 281 16.45 -11.48 -16.03
C ILE A 281 16.42 -12.65 -15.04
N TYR A 282 15.63 -13.71 -15.28
CA TYR A 282 15.67 -14.92 -14.46
C TYR A 282 17.05 -15.59 -14.50
N ASP A 283 17.65 -15.73 -15.68
CA ASP A 283 18.98 -16.31 -15.84
C ASP A 283 20.02 -15.54 -15.03
N TRP A 284 19.97 -14.21 -15.08
CA TRP A 284 20.82 -13.33 -14.27
C TRP A 284 20.60 -13.52 -12.77
N LEU A 285 19.35 -13.54 -12.29
CA LEU A 285 19.05 -13.78 -10.88
C LEU A 285 19.55 -15.16 -10.40
N ILE A 286 19.46 -16.20 -11.24
CA ILE A 286 20.01 -17.54 -10.95
C ILE A 286 21.54 -17.49 -10.84
N GLN A 287 22.20 -16.80 -11.76
CA GLN A 287 23.66 -16.65 -11.77
C GLN A 287 24.16 -15.92 -10.51
N GLU A 288 23.47 -14.85 -10.11
CA GLU A 288 23.75 -14.08 -8.88
C GLU A 288 23.27 -14.79 -7.59
N ARG A 289 22.63 -15.96 -7.74
CA ARG A 289 22.08 -16.78 -6.65
C ARG A 289 21.11 -15.99 -5.77
N ALA A 290 20.17 -15.27 -6.39
CA ALA A 290 19.16 -14.51 -5.68
C ALA A 290 18.32 -15.41 -4.75
N GLU A 291 18.10 -14.95 -3.52
CA GLU A 291 17.34 -15.66 -2.48
C GLU A 291 16.04 -14.92 -2.16
N ARG A 292 15.10 -15.59 -1.47
CA ARG A 292 13.76 -15.05 -1.18
C ARG A 292 13.75 -13.75 -0.35
N GLY A 293 14.83 -13.48 0.38
CA GLY A 293 14.97 -12.24 1.17
C GLY A 293 15.50 -11.06 0.37
N ASP A 294 16.01 -11.29 -0.85
CA ASP A 294 16.56 -10.24 -1.70
C ASP A 294 15.46 -9.43 -2.39
N THR A 295 15.74 -8.19 -2.71
CA THR A 295 14.77 -7.23 -3.26
C THR A 295 15.07 -6.93 -4.72
N VAL A 296 14.05 -7.00 -5.58
CA VAL A 296 14.11 -6.43 -6.93
C VAL A 296 13.79 -4.94 -6.86
N VAL A 297 14.72 -4.10 -7.34
CA VAL A 297 14.54 -2.65 -7.44
C VAL A 297 14.32 -2.30 -8.91
N ALA A 298 13.09 -1.93 -9.27
CA ALA A 298 12.72 -1.56 -10.63
C ALA A 298 12.95 -0.06 -10.88
N LEU A 299 14.11 0.30 -11.45
CA LEU A 299 14.49 1.69 -11.74
C LEU A 299 14.20 2.01 -13.21
N GLY A 300 13.11 2.72 -13.50
CA GLY A 300 12.76 3.04 -14.88
C GLY A 300 11.34 3.51 -15.12
N GLY A 301 10.95 3.60 -16.40
CA GLY A 301 9.57 3.89 -16.80
C GLY A 301 8.62 2.69 -16.64
N GLY A 302 7.41 2.79 -17.20
CA GLY A 302 6.36 1.78 -17.06
C GLY A 302 6.75 0.38 -17.58
N VAL A 303 7.58 0.33 -18.63
CA VAL A 303 8.14 -0.94 -19.14
C VAL A 303 8.97 -1.65 -18.07
N VAL A 304 9.85 -0.91 -17.40
CA VAL A 304 10.73 -1.46 -16.36
C VAL A 304 9.92 -1.88 -15.14
N THR A 305 8.99 -1.04 -14.67
CA THR A 305 8.16 -1.37 -13.49
C THR A 305 7.34 -2.63 -13.73
N ASP A 306 6.72 -2.78 -14.89
CA ASP A 306 5.90 -3.94 -15.20
C ASP A 306 6.74 -5.21 -15.40
N LEU A 307 7.83 -5.13 -16.18
CA LEU A 307 8.67 -6.29 -16.47
C LEU A 307 9.41 -6.77 -15.22
N ALA A 308 10.08 -5.87 -14.50
CA ALA A 308 10.79 -6.22 -13.26
C ALA A 308 9.81 -6.64 -12.16
N GLY A 309 8.61 -6.03 -12.12
CA GLY A 309 7.54 -6.44 -11.22
C GLY A 309 7.03 -7.84 -11.52
N PHE A 310 6.84 -8.19 -12.79
CA PHE A 310 6.44 -9.54 -13.21
C PHE A 310 7.52 -10.58 -12.86
N VAL A 311 8.79 -10.22 -13.07
CA VAL A 311 9.93 -11.05 -12.66
C VAL A 311 9.93 -11.26 -11.15
N ALA A 312 9.77 -10.19 -10.36
CA ALA A 312 9.72 -10.28 -8.90
C ALA A 312 8.54 -11.14 -8.41
N ALA A 313 7.38 -11.06 -9.07
CA ALA A 313 6.21 -11.84 -8.72
C ALA A 313 6.39 -13.35 -8.93
N THR A 314 7.19 -13.74 -9.92
CA THR A 314 7.25 -15.13 -10.40
C THR A 314 8.55 -15.84 -10.02
N TYR A 315 9.68 -15.12 -9.94
CA TYR A 315 10.96 -15.67 -9.49
C TYR A 315 10.88 -16.13 -8.03
N ALA A 316 11.36 -17.35 -7.75
CA ALA A 316 11.27 -17.99 -6.43
C ALA A 316 9.85 -18.02 -5.80
N ARG A 317 8.80 -17.79 -6.62
CA ARG A 317 7.39 -17.58 -6.25
C ARG A 317 7.12 -16.28 -5.45
N GLY A 318 7.93 -15.25 -5.66
CA GLY A 318 7.76 -13.93 -5.05
C GLY A 318 9.03 -13.46 -4.34
N LEU A 319 9.67 -12.43 -4.89
CA LEU A 319 10.70 -11.62 -4.24
C LEU A 319 10.11 -10.27 -3.80
N PRO A 320 10.56 -9.68 -2.69
CA PRO A 320 10.31 -8.28 -2.39
C PRO A 320 10.60 -7.36 -3.59
N LEU A 321 9.73 -6.38 -3.82
CA LEU A 321 9.79 -5.46 -4.96
C LEU A 321 9.77 -4.01 -4.47
N ALA A 322 10.61 -3.17 -5.04
CA ALA A 322 10.55 -1.72 -4.88
C ALA A 322 10.45 -1.06 -6.27
N HIS A 323 9.47 -0.18 -6.46
CA HIS A 323 9.38 0.63 -7.67
C HIS A 323 10.09 1.97 -7.48
N VAL A 324 10.96 2.30 -8.42
CA VAL A 324 11.65 3.58 -8.49
C VAL A 324 11.36 4.19 -9.86
N PRO A 325 10.13 4.70 -10.08
CA PRO A 325 9.71 5.17 -11.39
C PRO A 325 10.48 6.42 -11.83
N THR A 326 10.95 6.44 -13.08
CA THR A 326 11.76 7.56 -13.63
C THR A 326 11.06 8.34 -14.76
N SER A 327 9.86 7.91 -15.16
CA SER A 327 9.00 8.67 -16.07
C SER A 327 7.74 9.16 -15.37
N LEU A 328 7.21 10.30 -15.81
CA LEU A 328 6.01 10.89 -15.19
C LEU A 328 4.80 9.95 -15.33
N LEU A 329 4.67 9.26 -16.47
CA LEU A 329 3.64 8.26 -16.67
C LEU A 329 3.78 7.08 -15.69
N ALA A 330 5.00 6.61 -15.43
CA ALA A 330 5.21 5.54 -14.46
C ALA A 330 4.89 5.98 -13.03
N MET A 331 5.26 7.20 -12.65
CA MET A 331 4.96 7.77 -11.33
C MET A 331 3.45 7.85 -11.10
N THR A 332 2.73 8.42 -12.07
CA THR A 332 1.31 8.73 -11.92
C THR A 332 0.41 7.54 -12.22
N ASP A 333 0.88 6.58 -13.01
CA ASP A 333 0.12 5.39 -13.37
C ASP A 333 0.84 4.10 -12.95
N ALA A 334 1.79 3.58 -13.73
CA ALA A 334 2.25 2.19 -13.61
C ALA A 334 2.77 1.75 -12.22
N ALA A 335 3.44 2.63 -11.45
CA ALA A 335 4.09 2.27 -10.19
C ALA A 335 3.11 1.98 -9.03
N ILE A 336 1.83 2.36 -9.16
CA ILE A 336 0.81 2.16 -8.12
C ILE A 336 -0.35 1.36 -8.70
N GLY A 337 -0.72 0.25 -8.04
CA GLY A 337 -1.86 -0.58 -8.45
C GLY A 337 -1.58 -2.07 -8.56
N GLY A 338 -0.31 -2.47 -8.44
CA GLY A 338 0.14 -3.86 -8.40
C GLY A 338 -0.04 -4.64 -9.70
N LYS A 339 -0.46 -4.01 -10.80
CA LYS A 339 -0.58 -4.68 -12.10
C LYS A 339 0.80 -4.75 -12.73
N VAL A 340 1.38 -5.94 -12.82
CA VAL A 340 2.67 -6.17 -13.45
C VAL A 340 2.51 -7.18 -14.58
N ALA A 341 3.12 -6.93 -15.74
CA ALA A 341 2.84 -7.72 -16.92
C ALA A 341 3.96 -7.68 -17.96
N VAL A 342 3.89 -8.63 -18.88
CA VAL A 342 4.65 -8.65 -20.13
C VAL A 342 3.71 -8.77 -21.32
N ASN A 343 4.16 -8.32 -22.48
CA ASN A 343 3.44 -8.44 -23.73
C ASN A 343 3.65 -9.81 -24.34
N HIS A 344 2.59 -10.33 -24.94
CA HIS A 344 2.64 -11.43 -25.89
C HIS A 344 2.55 -10.84 -27.32
N PRO A 345 3.15 -11.45 -28.35
CA PRO A 345 3.08 -10.94 -29.73
C PRO A 345 1.67 -10.67 -30.28
N ARG A 346 0.65 -11.27 -29.64
CA ARG A 346 -0.77 -11.12 -30.01
C ARG A 346 -1.60 -10.29 -29.03
N ALA A 347 -1.05 -9.90 -27.88
CA ALA A 347 -1.80 -9.19 -26.84
C ALA A 347 -0.88 -8.43 -25.88
N LYS A 348 -1.14 -7.13 -25.71
CA LYS A 348 -0.45 -6.25 -24.75
C LYS A 348 -0.94 -6.55 -23.32
N ASN A 349 -0.04 -6.62 -22.35
CA ASN A 349 -0.31 -6.80 -20.91
C ASN A 349 -1.21 -7.99 -20.51
N MET A 350 -1.40 -8.98 -21.38
CA MET A 350 -2.32 -10.12 -21.10
C MET A 350 -1.71 -11.19 -20.19
N VAL A 351 -0.37 -11.23 -20.10
CA VAL A 351 0.36 -12.17 -19.24
C VAL A 351 0.96 -11.38 -18.08
N GLY A 352 0.46 -11.59 -16.87
CA GLY A 352 0.86 -10.78 -15.72
C GLY A 352 0.39 -11.33 -14.38
N ALA A 353 0.58 -10.53 -13.34
CA ALA A 353 0.17 -10.80 -11.97
C ALA A 353 -0.32 -9.52 -11.28
N PHE A 354 -1.14 -9.69 -10.24
CA PHE A 354 -1.34 -8.66 -9.23
C PHE A 354 -0.28 -8.86 -8.14
N TYR A 355 0.76 -8.02 -8.13
CA TYR A 355 1.88 -8.10 -7.22
C TYR A 355 2.28 -6.71 -6.72
N GLN A 356 2.05 -6.46 -5.43
CA GLN A 356 2.31 -5.15 -4.83
C GLN A 356 3.79 -4.97 -4.51
N PRO A 357 4.35 -3.76 -4.73
CA PRO A 357 5.65 -3.43 -4.19
C PRO A 357 5.59 -3.30 -2.65
N ARG A 358 6.76 -3.27 -2.03
CA ARG A 358 6.96 -2.93 -0.61
C ARG A 358 7.33 -1.46 -0.41
N LEU A 359 7.66 -0.75 -1.49
CA LEU A 359 8.04 0.65 -1.53
C LEU A 359 7.81 1.21 -2.94
N VAL A 360 7.30 2.44 -3.03
CA VAL A 360 7.43 3.28 -4.23
C VAL A 360 8.22 4.52 -3.86
N LEU A 361 9.30 4.80 -4.59
CA LEU A 361 10.14 5.98 -4.41
C LEU A 361 10.22 6.77 -5.72
N ALA A 362 9.45 7.85 -5.83
CA ALA A 362 9.47 8.74 -6.99
C ALA A 362 10.44 9.90 -6.74
N ASP A 363 11.58 9.89 -7.42
CA ASP A 363 12.50 11.02 -7.47
C ASP A 363 12.12 11.94 -8.64
N ILE A 364 11.60 13.12 -8.33
CA ILE A 364 11.13 14.05 -9.35
C ILE A 364 12.27 14.59 -10.22
N SER A 365 13.50 14.63 -9.71
CA SER A 365 14.64 15.17 -10.48
C SER A 365 15.03 14.28 -11.66
N THR A 366 14.59 13.01 -11.68
CA THR A 366 14.84 12.12 -12.85
C THR A 366 14.10 12.60 -14.10
N LEU A 367 12.99 13.34 -13.93
CA LEU A 367 12.18 13.86 -15.03
C LEU A 367 12.93 14.92 -15.86
N ILE A 368 13.98 15.55 -15.31
CA ILE A 368 14.82 16.52 -16.04
C ILE A 368 15.45 15.89 -17.29
N THR A 369 15.75 14.59 -17.22
CA THR A 369 16.38 13.86 -18.33
C THR A 369 15.36 13.22 -19.29
N LEU A 370 14.06 13.33 -18.99
CA LEU A 370 13.02 12.70 -19.78
C LEU A 370 12.77 13.48 -21.08
N PRO A 371 12.62 12.82 -22.24
CA PRO A 371 12.28 13.52 -23.48
C PRO A 371 11.01 14.36 -23.33
N GLN A 372 11.01 15.58 -23.88
CA GLN A 372 9.91 16.53 -23.69
C GLN A 372 8.53 15.97 -24.08
N ARG A 373 8.46 15.15 -25.15
CA ARG A 373 7.21 14.50 -25.59
C ARG A 373 6.70 13.49 -24.56
N GLU A 374 7.59 12.70 -23.95
CA GLU A 374 7.25 11.74 -22.89
C GLU A 374 6.82 12.45 -21.60
N LEU A 375 7.48 13.58 -21.26
CA LEU A 375 7.08 14.42 -20.14
C LEU A 375 5.69 15.02 -20.37
N ALA A 376 5.44 15.60 -21.55
CA ALA A 376 4.13 16.13 -21.93
C ALA A 376 3.04 15.06 -21.85
N ALA A 377 3.28 13.89 -22.45
CA ALA A 377 2.37 12.75 -22.39
C ALA A 377 2.04 12.32 -20.94
N GLY A 378 3.04 12.31 -20.05
CA GLY A 378 2.84 11.94 -18.64
C GLY A 378 1.91 12.88 -17.87
N TRP A 379 1.75 14.15 -18.29
CA TRP A 379 0.83 15.07 -17.63
C TRP A 379 -0.64 14.69 -17.83
N ALA A 380 -0.98 13.95 -18.89
CA ALA A 380 -2.37 13.54 -19.18
C ALA A 380 -3.01 12.78 -18.00
N GLU A 381 -2.26 11.89 -17.36
CA GLU A 381 -2.68 11.13 -16.19
C GLU A 381 -2.88 12.02 -14.96
N THR A 382 -2.05 13.04 -14.79
CA THR A 382 -2.21 14.03 -13.71
C THR A 382 -3.43 14.93 -13.94
N LEU A 383 -3.66 15.36 -15.17
CA LEU A 383 -4.88 16.09 -15.54
C LEU A 383 -6.12 15.22 -15.27
N LYS A 384 -6.07 13.94 -15.65
CA LYS A 384 -7.13 12.96 -15.38
C LYS A 384 -7.43 12.86 -13.87
N HIS A 385 -6.42 12.66 -13.03
CA HIS A 385 -6.62 12.59 -11.57
C HIS A 385 -7.26 13.84 -10.99
N ALA A 386 -6.84 15.03 -11.45
CA ALA A 386 -7.45 16.29 -11.04
C ALA A 386 -8.95 16.34 -11.44
N LEU A 387 -9.26 16.04 -12.70
CA LEU A 387 -10.62 16.07 -13.23
C LEU A 387 -11.56 15.10 -12.51
N ILE A 388 -11.10 13.89 -12.19
CA ILE A 388 -11.95 12.86 -11.57
C ILE A 388 -12.04 12.97 -10.03
N ALA A 389 -11.15 13.71 -9.37
CA ALA A 389 -11.08 13.65 -7.90
C ALA A 389 -10.76 14.97 -7.17
N ASP A 390 -10.17 15.98 -7.83
CA ASP A 390 -9.53 17.07 -7.10
C ASP A 390 -9.52 18.42 -7.84
N GLU A 391 -10.52 19.25 -7.54
CA GLU A 391 -10.64 20.64 -8.02
C GLU A 391 -9.44 21.51 -7.61
N GLY A 392 -8.88 21.29 -6.41
CA GLY A 392 -7.74 22.07 -5.94
C GLY A 392 -6.45 21.71 -6.70
N LEU A 393 -6.30 20.47 -7.14
CA LEU A 393 -5.21 20.08 -8.04
C LEU A 393 -5.42 20.68 -9.43
N LEU A 394 -6.66 20.70 -9.93
CA LEU A 394 -6.99 21.30 -11.22
C LEU A 394 -6.65 22.78 -11.26
N ALA A 395 -7.05 23.54 -10.24
CA ALA A 395 -6.70 24.96 -10.10
C ALA A 395 -5.17 25.18 -10.08
N LEU A 396 -4.41 24.32 -9.39
CA LEU A 396 -2.94 24.41 -9.39
C LEU A 396 -2.33 24.17 -10.77
N LEU A 397 -2.86 23.21 -11.55
CA LEU A 397 -2.43 22.93 -12.92
C LEU A 397 -2.73 24.13 -13.84
N GLU A 398 -3.81 24.86 -13.60
CA GLU A 398 -4.16 26.08 -14.33
C GLU A 398 -3.30 27.28 -13.91
N GLU A 399 -3.12 27.52 -12.62
CA GLU A 399 -2.44 28.71 -12.13
C GLU A 399 -0.91 28.63 -12.28
N GLN A 400 -0.33 27.43 -12.13
CA GLN A 400 1.13 27.24 -12.05
C GLN A 400 1.72 26.44 -13.22
N ALA A 401 1.02 26.40 -14.36
CA ALA A 401 1.41 25.56 -15.50
C ALA A 401 2.88 25.75 -15.95
N GLU A 402 3.39 26.98 -15.94
CA GLU A 402 4.78 27.27 -16.33
C GLU A 402 5.79 26.65 -15.35
N ALA A 403 5.56 26.82 -14.04
CA ALA A 403 6.41 26.23 -13.00
C ALA A 403 6.35 24.69 -13.04
N ILE A 404 5.17 24.13 -13.34
CA ILE A 404 4.97 22.68 -13.47
C ILE A 404 5.71 22.13 -14.70
N GLN A 405 5.54 22.75 -15.86
CA GLN A 405 6.15 22.30 -17.12
C GLN A 405 7.67 22.50 -17.14
N SER A 406 8.19 23.49 -16.41
CA SER A 406 9.63 23.69 -16.19
C SER A 406 10.22 22.85 -15.06
N LEU A 407 9.41 21.99 -14.43
CA LEU A 407 9.81 21.13 -13.31
C LEU A 407 10.40 21.90 -12.13
N ASP A 408 9.79 23.03 -11.73
CA ASP A 408 10.15 23.70 -10.48
C ASP A 408 10.11 22.68 -9.32
N PRO A 409 11.19 22.54 -8.52
CA PRO A 409 11.32 21.46 -7.56
C PRO A 409 10.17 21.37 -6.54
N ALA A 410 9.71 22.52 -6.03
CA ALA A 410 8.66 22.54 -5.02
C ALA A 410 7.28 22.30 -5.64
N VAL A 411 7.00 22.96 -6.77
CA VAL A 411 5.69 22.88 -7.42
C VAL A 411 5.48 21.50 -8.05
N ALA A 412 6.44 20.99 -8.81
CA ALA A 412 6.35 19.69 -9.47
C ALA A 412 6.19 18.55 -8.46
N THR A 413 7.00 18.55 -7.39
CA THR A 413 6.91 17.55 -6.31
C THR A 413 5.53 17.55 -5.67
N ARG A 414 4.97 18.72 -5.37
CA ARG A 414 3.64 18.85 -4.79
C ARG A 414 2.54 18.33 -5.73
N VAL A 415 2.58 18.71 -7.01
CA VAL A 415 1.55 18.35 -8.00
C VAL A 415 1.58 16.85 -8.30
N ILE A 416 2.77 16.29 -8.54
CA ILE A 416 2.93 14.87 -8.82
C ILE A 416 2.60 14.04 -7.57
N GLY A 417 3.04 14.49 -6.38
CA GLY A 417 2.71 13.84 -5.12
C GLY A 417 1.21 13.74 -4.87
N ARG A 418 0.46 14.81 -5.17
CA ARG A 418 -1.01 14.83 -5.06
C ARG A 418 -1.68 13.89 -6.07
N SER A 419 -1.18 13.86 -7.31
CA SER A 419 -1.63 12.92 -8.35
C SER A 419 -1.45 11.46 -7.91
N MET A 420 -0.25 11.11 -7.42
CA MET A 420 0.06 9.77 -6.90
C MET A 420 -0.80 9.42 -5.67
N ALA A 421 -1.08 10.39 -4.79
CA ALA A 421 -1.96 10.19 -3.64
C ALA A 421 -3.41 9.89 -4.03
N ILE A 422 -3.94 10.54 -5.07
CA ILE A 422 -5.28 10.23 -5.61
C ILE A 422 -5.32 8.79 -6.11
N LYS A 423 -4.33 8.37 -6.91
CA LYS A 423 -4.27 7.00 -7.40
C LYS A 423 -4.12 5.98 -6.25
N ALA A 424 -3.27 6.27 -5.27
CA ALA A 424 -3.08 5.45 -4.09
C ALA A 424 -4.39 5.26 -3.31
N ALA A 425 -5.18 6.32 -3.13
CA ALA A 425 -6.48 6.25 -2.46
C ALA A 425 -7.46 5.35 -3.22
N VAL A 426 -7.61 5.56 -4.54
CA VAL A 426 -8.52 4.76 -5.38
C VAL A 426 -8.12 3.29 -5.42
N VAL A 427 -6.82 2.99 -5.53
CA VAL A 427 -6.31 1.60 -5.48
C VAL A 427 -6.52 0.98 -4.10
N SER A 428 -6.38 1.75 -3.03
CA SER A 428 -6.59 1.25 -1.66
C SER A 428 -8.06 0.93 -1.37
N GLU A 429 -8.98 1.62 -2.04
CA GLU A 429 -10.41 1.35 -1.97
C GLU A 429 -10.80 0.10 -2.79
N ASP A 430 -10.10 -0.18 -3.90
CA ASP A 430 -10.48 -1.21 -4.87
C ASP A 430 -9.28 -1.83 -5.60
N GLU A 431 -8.47 -2.58 -4.85
CA GLU A 431 -7.19 -3.15 -5.33
C GLU A 431 -7.37 -4.02 -6.59
N ARG A 432 -8.39 -4.89 -6.59
CA ARG A 432 -8.62 -5.90 -7.65
C ARG A 432 -9.77 -5.57 -8.59
N GLU A 433 -10.23 -4.33 -8.59
CA GLU A 433 -11.33 -3.86 -9.46
C GLU A 433 -12.65 -4.61 -9.23
N GLU A 434 -12.89 -5.06 -7.99
CA GLU A 434 -14.06 -5.87 -7.61
C GLU A 434 -15.29 -5.01 -7.30
N SER A 435 -15.09 -3.83 -6.68
CA SER A 435 -16.18 -2.90 -6.34
C SER A 435 -16.58 -2.00 -7.50
N GLY A 436 -15.70 -1.88 -8.51
CA GLY A 436 -15.87 -0.98 -9.65
C GLY A 436 -15.46 0.47 -9.36
N ARG A 437 -15.05 0.81 -8.13
CA ARG A 437 -14.56 2.14 -7.77
C ARG A 437 -13.33 2.51 -8.58
N ARG A 438 -12.40 1.58 -8.81
CA ARG A 438 -11.17 1.80 -9.59
C ARG A 438 -11.46 2.12 -11.07
N THR A 439 -12.66 1.85 -11.56
CA THR A 439 -13.09 2.18 -12.93
C THR A 439 -13.00 3.66 -13.25
N ILE A 440 -13.11 4.56 -12.25
CA ILE A 440 -13.02 6.01 -12.51
C ILE A 440 -11.67 6.43 -13.10
N LEU A 441 -10.60 5.65 -12.86
CA LEU A 441 -9.28 5.87 -13.45
C LEU A 441 -9.27 5.64 -14.97
N ASN A 442 -10.32 5.04 -15.52
CA ASN A 442 -10.47 4.82 -16.96
C ASN A 442 -11.10 6.01 -17.69
N TYR A 443 -11.22 7.18 -17.06
CA TYR A 443 -11.63 8.40 -17.77
C TYR A 443 -10.72 8.64 -18.98
N GLY A 444 -11.35 8.75 -20.16
CA GLY A 444 -10.68 8.82 -21.46
C GLY A 444 -10.10 7.52 -22.03
N HIS A 445 -9.95 6.45 -21.24
CA HIS A 445 -9.22 5.24 -21.68
C HIS A 445 -9.95 4.41 -22.74
N THR A 446 -11.29 4.42 -22.77
CA THR A 446 -12.06 3.64 -23.75
C THR A 446 -11.72 4.03 -25.18
N VAL A 447 -11.75 5.33 -25.48
CA VAL A 447 -11.39 5.84 -26.81
C VAL A 447 -9.87 5.91 -26.96
N GLY A 448 -9.13 6.28 -25.90
CA GLY A 448 -7.67 6.35 -25.94
C GLY A 448 -7.01 5.02 -26.31
N HIS A 449 -7.37 3.91 -25.65
CA HIS A 449 -6.85 2.58 -26.00
C HIS A 449 -7.21 2.16 -27.43
N ALA A 450 -8.40 2.55 -27.92
CA ALA A 450 -8.81 2.26 -29.29
C ALA A 450 -7.97 3.06 -30.31
N ILE A 451 -7.63 4.32 -30.01
CA ILE A 451 -6.71 5.15 -30.80
C ILE A 451 -5.30 4.55 -30.80
N GLU A 452 -4.79 4.10 -29.65
CA GLU A 452 -3.48 3.42 -29.58
C GLU A 452 -3.45 2.17 -30.45
N ALA A 453 -4.49 1.33 -30.35
CA ALA A 453 -4.59 0.09 -31.12
C ALA A 453 -4.69 0.38 -32.62
N ALA A 454 -5.54 1.32 -33.04
CA ALA A 454 -5.70 1.71 -34.44
C ALA A 454 -4.45 2.40 -35.00
N GLY A 455 -3.70 3.13 -34.16
CA GLY A 455 -2.42 3.76 -34.48
C GLY A 455 -1.21 2.83 -34.40
N GLY A 456 -1.41 1.52 -34.22
CA GLY A 456 -0.34 0.53 -34.16
C GLY A 456 0.63 0.73 -33.00
N TYR A 457 0.17 1.29 -31.88
CA TYR A 457 0.94 1.56 -30.64
C TYR A 457 2.23 2.38 -30.82
N SER A 458 2.40 3.07 -31.95
CA SER A 458 3.63 3.80 -32.27
C SER A 458 3.37 5.25 -32.67
N ARG A 459 2.17 5.56 -33.17
CA ARG A 459 1.82 6.91 -33.60
C ARG A 459 1.61 7.87 -32.43
N TYR A 460 0.79 7.45 -31.46
CA TYR A 460 0.49 8.21 -30.25
C TYR A 460 1.11 7.51 -29.04
N LEU A 461 1.70 8.30 -28.14
CA LEU A 461 2.03 7.85 -26.80
C LEU A 461 0.73 7.64 -26.01
N HIS A 462 0.77 6.79 -25.00
CA HIS A 462 -0.40 6.46 -24.19
C HIS A 462 -1.10 7.72 -23.63
N GLY A 463 -0.34 8.64 -23.03
CA GLY A 463 -0.90 9.89 -22.49
C GLY A 463 -1.52 10.81 -23.54
N GLU A 464 -0.97 10.83 -24.76
CA GLU A 464 -1.56 11.58 -25.88
C GLU A 464 -2.92 10.98 -26.27
N ALA A 465 -3.01 9.66 -26.37
CA ALA A 465 -4.25 8.98 -26.68
C ALA A 465 -5.30 9.12 -25.57
N VAL A 466 -4.88 9.05 -24.30
CA VAL A 466 -5.75 9.30 -23.13
C VAL A 466 -6.28 10.74 -23.15
N ALA A 467 -5.47 11.74 -23.49
CA ALA A 467 -5.91 13.13 -23.61
C ALA A 467 -7.03 13.30 -24.65
N ILE A 468 -6.85 12.71 -25.84
CA ILE A 468 -7.88 12.72 -26.90
C ILE A 468 -9.13 11.96 -26.44
N GLY A 469 -8.93 10.83 -25.78
CA GLY A 469 -10.02 10.05 -25.22
C GLY A 469 -10.80 10.78 -24.12
N MET A 470 -10.14 11.59 -23.29
CA MET A 470 -10.81 12.48 -22.32
C MET A 470 -11.68 13.52 -23.04
N MET A 471 -11.24 14.05 -24.18
CA MET A 471 -12.06 14.94 -24.99
C MET A 471 -13.29 14.24 -25.57
N ALA A 472 -13.15 12.99 -26.04
CA ALA A 472 -14.28 12.20 -26.49
C ALA A 472 -15.29 11.91 -25.35
N ALA A 473 -14.79 11.54 -24.17
CA ALA A 473 -15.64 11.29 -22.99
C ALA A 473 -16.38 12.57 -22.55
N ALA A 474 -15.69 13.72 -22.51
CA ALA A 474 -16.29 15.00 -22.17
C ALA A 474 -17.39 15.41 -23.18
N GLU A 475 -17.16 15.21 -24.48
CA GLU A 475 -18.13 15.55 -25.52
C GLU A 475 -19.36 14.63 -25.51
N ILE A 476 -19.17 13.33 -25.28
CA ILE A 476 -20.29 12.39 -25.02
C ILE A 476 -21.11 12.87 -23.82
N GLY A 477 -20.45 13.18 -22.71
CA GLY A 477 -21.12 13.67 -21.51
C GLY A 477 -21.88 14.97 -21.76
N ARG A 478 -21.33 15.89 -22.57
CA ARG A 478 -21.98 17.15 -22.94
C ARG A 478 -23.26 16.93 -23.74
N ARG A 479 -23.23 16.04 -24.74
CA ARG A 479 -24.40 15.74 -25.59
C ARG A 479 -25.49 14.98 -24.84
N LEU A 480 -25.13 14.25 -23.80
CA LEU A 480 -26.08 13.62 -22.87
C LEU A 480 -26.60 14.57 -21.78
N GLY A 481 -26.11 15.82 -21.72
CA GLY A 481 -26.50 16.80 -20.70
C GLY A 481 -25.90 16.52 -19.31
N ILE A 482 -24.90 15.64 -19.21
CA ILE A 482 -24.22 15.25 -17.98
C ILE A 482 -23.06 16.21 -17.70
N THR A 483 -22.19 16.41 -18.69
CA THR A 483 -20.97 17.23 -18.54
C THR A 483 -21.24 18.68 -18.96
N PRO A 484 -21.05 19.66 -18.06
CA PRO A 484 -21.27 21.07 -18.40
C PRO A 484 -20.38 21.53 -19.56
N PRO A 485 -20.90 22.29 -20.56
CA PRO A 485 -20.09 22.80 -21.66
C PRO A 485 -18.86 23.61 -21.20
N ALA A 486 -18.99 24.34 -20.09
CA ALA A 486 -17.88 25.09 -19.50
C ALA A 486 -16.75 24.17 -19.00
N LEU A 487 -17.06 22.98 -18.50
CA LEU A 487 -16.08 21.99 -18.06
C LEU A 487 -15.36 21.35 -19.25
N VAL A 488 -16.08 21.02 -20.32
CA VAL A 488 -15.47 20.50 -21.57
C VAL A 488 -14.42 21.47 -22.10
N GLU A 489 -14.78 22.76 -22.13
CA GLU A 489 -13.91 23.82 -22.64
C GLU A 489 -12.74 24.12 -21.69
N ARG A 490 -12.97 24.07 -20.36
CA ARG A 490 -11.89 24.16 -19.35
C ARG A 490 -10.88 23.03 -19.53
N GLN A 491 -11.37 21.79 -19.68
CA GLN A 491 -10.53 20.62 -19.94
C GLN A 491 -9.73 20.76 -21.24
N ARG A 492 -10.37 21.17 -22.34
CA ARG A 492 -9.70 21.39 -23.64
C ARG A 492 -8.51 22.33 -23.51
N ARG A 493 -8.75 23.52 -22.95
CA ARG A 493 -7.69 24.53 -22.77
C ARG A 493 -6.54 24.02 -21.92
N LEU A 494 -6.84 23.25 -20.88
CA LEU A 494 -5.81 22.71 -20.01
C LEU A 494 -4.97 21.64 -20.71
N ILE A 495 -5.61 20.72 -21.45
CA ILE A 495 -4.92 19.70 -22.27
C ILE A 495 -3.97 20.39 -23.26
N GLU A 496 -4.47 21.38 -24.01
CA GLU A 496 -3.68 22.13 -24.99
C GLU A 496 -2.52 22.90 -24.32
N ARG A 497 -2.76 23.49 -23.14
CA ARG A 497 -1.72 24.22 -22.38
C ARG A 497 -0.55 23.35 -21.93
N TYR A 498 -0.77 22.06 -21.76
CA TYR A 498 0.27 21.07 -21.43
C TYR A 498 0.88 20.41 -22.69
N GLY A 499 0.58 20.94 -23.88
CA GLY A 499 1.13 20.44 -25.14
C GLY A 499 0.58 19.08 -25.57
N LEU A 500 -0.57 18.67 -25.04
CA LEU A 500 -1.23 17.41 -25.37
C LEU A 500 -2.23 17.60 -26.52
N PRO A 501 -2.40 16.59 -27.39
CA PRO A 501 -3.37 16.65 -28.47
C PRO A 501 -4.81 16.51 -27.96
N THR A 502 -5.73 17.21 -28.62
CA THR A 502 -7.19 17.09 -28.40
C THR A 502 -7.89 16.34 -29.53
N GLN A 503 -7.16 16.01 -30.61
CA GLN A 503 -7.63 15.26 -31.78
C GLN A 503 -6.55 14.28 -32.29
N ALA A 504 -6.98 13.19 -32.93
CA ALA A 504 -6.18 12.15 -33.56
C ALA A 504 -6.38 12.14 -35.08
N GLU A 505 -5.77 13.08 -35.78
CA GLU A 505 -5.87 13.16 -37.25
C GLU A 505 -5.28 11.93 -37.95
N GLY A 506 -5.94 11.48 -39.02
CA GLY A 506 -5.43 10.46 -39.94
C GLY A 506 -5.37 9.04 -39.37
N ILE A 507 -6.12 8.75 -38.31
CA ILE A 507 -6.40 7.40 -37.82
C ILE A 507 -7.71 6.91 -38.44
N ASP A 508 -7.75 5.63 -38.83
CA ASP A 508 -8.95 5.02 -39.40
C ASP A 508 -10.08 4.90 -38.36
N ARG A 509 -11.21 5.55 -38.63
CA ARG A 509 -12.41 5.53 -37.79
C ARG A 509 -12.91 4.11 -37.57
N ASP A 510 -12.98 3.30 -38.62
CA ASP A 510 -13.56 1.96 -38.54
C ASP A 510 -12.68 1.04 -37.69
N ALA A 511 -11.36 1.19 -37.77
CA ALA A 511 -10.41 0.52 -36.89
C ALA A 511 -10.61 0.90 -35.41
N VAL A 512 -10.84 2.18 -35.09
CA VAL A 512 -11.10 2.64 -33.71
C VAL A 512 -12.41 2.04 -33.17
N LEU A 513 -13.51 2.12 -33.93
CA LEU A 513 -14.80 1.55 -33.51
C LEU A 513 -14.74 0.02 -33.35
N SER A 514 -13.98 -0.66 -34.20
CA SER A 514 -13.72 -2.10 -34.11
C SER A 514 -12.93 -2.45 -32.83
N ALA A 515 -11.87 -1.70 -32.52
CA ALA A 515 -11.07 -1.89 -31.30
C ALA A 515 -11.92 -1.70 -30.03
N MET A 516 -12.78 -0.67 -29.99
CA MET A 516 -13.72 -0.46 -28.88
C MET A 516 -14.70 -1.64 -28.72
N SER A 517 -15.15 -2.22 -29.82
CA SER A 517 -16.08 -3.36 -29.83
C SER A 517 -15.45 -4.66 -29.32
N LEU A 518 -14.15 -4.86 -29.56
CA LEU A 518 -13.41 -6.01 -29.03
C LEU A 518 -13.25 -5.93 -27.51
N ASP A 519 -12.91 -4.75 -26.99
CA ASP A 519 -12.79 -4.50 -25.54
C ASP A 519 -14.15 -4.71 -24.83
N LYS A 520 -15.25 -4.28 -25.47
CA LYS A 520 -16.62 -4.55 -25.01
C LYS A 520 -16.94 -6.05 -24.89
N LYS A 521 -16.56 -6.86 -25.88
CA LYS A 521 -16.79 -8.31 -25.88
C LYS A 521 -15.98 -9.04 -24.80
N ALA A 522 -14.74 -8.60 -24.56
CA ALA A 522 -13.90 -9.15 -23.50
C ALA A 522 -14.52 -8.96 -22.10
N ARG A 523 -15.29 -7.89 -21.89
CA ARG A 523 -15.96 -7.57 -20.61
C ARG A 523 -17.40 -8.09 -20.49
N GLN A 524 -17.87 -8.93 -21.41
CA GLN A 524 -19.22 -9.55 -21.40
C GLN A 524 -20.38 -8.54 -21.16
N GLY A 525 -20.35 -7.35 -21.75
CA GLY A 525 -21.38 -6.34 -21.45
C GLY A 525 -21.40 -5.09 -22.32
N ALA A 526 -22.16 -4.09 -21.88
CA ALA A 526 -22.15 -2.73 -22.43
C ALA A 526 -20.86 -1.98 -22.02
N ILE A 527 -20.40 -1.02 -22.83
CA ILE A 527 -19.29 -0.15 -22.46
C ILE A 527 -19.74 0.68 -21.26
N ARG A 528 -19.01 0.61 -20.15
CA ARG A 528 -19.21 1.51 -19.00
C ARG A 528 -18.32 2.73 -19.20
N TRP A 529 -18.94 3.83 -19.60
CA TRP A 529 -18.28 5.12 -19.77
C TRP A 529 -18.02 5.76 -18.42
N VAL A 530 -16.86 6.38 -18.28
CA VAL A 530 -16.59 7.33 -17.21
C VAL A 530 -16.84 8.72 -17.80
N LEU A 531 -17.83 9.42 -17.28
CA LEU A 531 -18.19 10.79 -17.63
C LEU A 531 -18.04 11.68 -16.40
N LEU A 532 -18.13 13.00 -16.54
CA LEU A 532 -18.01 13.94 -15.41
C LEU A 532 -19.29 14.78 -15.28
N GLU A 533 -19.90 14.80 -14.10
CA GLU A 533 -20.96 15.75 -13.77
C GLU A 533 -20.37 17.12 -13.40
N ASP A 534 -19.24 17.09 -12.71
CA ASP A 534 -18.37 18.22 -12.41
C ASP A 534 -16.95 17.69 -12.10
N VAL A 535 -16.01 18.57 -11.84
CA VAL A 535 -14.67 18.18 -11.35
C VAL A 535 -14.80 17.46 -10.01
N GLY A 536 -14.11 16.33 -9.87
CA GLY A 536 -14.22 15.48 -8.68
C GLY A 536 -15.49 14.64 -8.60
N GLN A 537 -16.37 14.70 -9.60
CA GLN A 537 -17.66 14.00 -9.62
C GLN A 537 -17.78 13.10 -10.87
N PRO A 538 -17.02 11.97 -10.91
CA PRO A 538 -17.08 11.02 -12.00
C PRO A 538 -18.34 10.17 -11.91
N LEU A 539 -19.02 9.99 -13.04
CA LEU A 539 -20.22 9.18 -13.20
C LEU A 539 -19.95 8.00 -14.12
N LEU A 540 -20.30 6.78 -13.67
CA LEU A 540 -20.30 5.60 -14.51
C LEU A 540 -21.62 5.51 -15.29
N HIS A 541 -21.56 5.60 -16.61
CA HIS A 541 -22.73 5.61 -17.49
C HIS A 541 -22.65 4.49 -18.53
N SER A 542 -23.71 3.68 -18.66
CA SER A 542 -23.71 2.54 -19.61
C SER A 542 -24.62 2.76 -20.83
N ASP A 543 -25.58 3.69 -20.74
CA ASP A 543 -26.59 3.91 -21.78
C ASP A 543 -26.17 5.03 -22.73
N VAL A 544 -25.15 4.76 -23.56
CA VAL A 544 -24.68 5.73 -24.56
C VAL A 544 -25.07 5.23 -25.95
N PRO A 545 -25.89 5.98 -26.72
CA PRO A 545 -26.28 5.60 -28.07
C PRO A 545 -25.07 5.36 -28.97
N ALA A 546 -25.07 4.27 -29.74
CA ALA A 546 -23.96 3.95 -30.64
C ALA A 546 -23.71 5.05 -31.69
N SER A 547 -24.78 5.65 -32.23
CA SER A 547 -24.68 6.77 -33.17
C SER A 547 -23.96 7.98 -32.58
N LEU A 548 -24.22 8.27 -31.30
CA LEU A 548 -23.55 9.36 -30.59
C LEU A 548 -22.05 9.09 -30.45
N VAL A 549 -21.67 7.87 -30.10
CA VAL A 549 -20.26 7.45 -30.01
C VAL A 549 -19.58 7.60 -31.37
N GLU A 550 -20.24 7.15 -32.44
CA GLU A 550 -19.72 7.25 -33.80
C GLU A 550 -19.49 8.70 -34.26
N GLU A 551 -20.42 9.61 -33.97
CA GLU A 551 -20.28 11.04 -34.25
C GLU A 551 -19.09 11.65 -33.50
N VAL A 552 -19.01 11.42 -32.18
CA VAL A 552 -17.93 11.98 -31.36
C VAL A 552 -16.57 11.41 -31.75
N VAL A 553 -16.50 10.10 -32.07
CA VAL A 553 -15.28 9.49 -32.58
C VAL A 553 -14.85 10.14 -33.90
N ALA A 554 -15.77 10.40 -34.84
CA ALA A 554 -15.42 11.10 -36.07
C ALA A 554 -14.82 12.50 -35.79
N GLU A 555 -15.42 13.26 -34.87
CA GLU A 555 -14.96 14.62 -34.53
C GLU A 555 -13.57 14.65 -33.90
N VAL A 556 -13.27 13.71 -32.98
CA VAL A 556 -11.94 13.65 -32.37
C VAL A 556 -10.89 13.10 -33.33
N LEU A 557 -11.28 12.45 -34.43
CA LEU A 557 -10.37 12.01 -35.49
C LEU A 557 -10.17 13.08 -36.59
N GLY A 558 -10.85 14.23 -36.48
CA GLY A 558 -10.79 15.31 -37.46
C GLY A 558 -11.53 15.01 -38.77
N ALA A 559 -12.53 14.13 -38.74
CA ALA A 559 -13.30 13.66 -39.89
C ALA A 559 -14.68 14.31 -40.02
#